data_AF-J9FXB5-F1
#
_entry.id   AF-J9FXB5-F1
#
_cell.length_a   1.000
_cell.length_b   1.000
_cell.length_c   1.000
_cell.angle_alpha   90.00
_cell.angle_beta   90.00
_cell.angle_gamma   90.00
#
_symmetry.space_group_name_H-M   'P 1'
#
loop_
_entity.id
_entity.type
_entity.pdbx_description
1 polymer ?
#
loop_
_entity_poly.entity_id
_entity_poly.type
_entity_poly.pdbx_seq_one_letter_code
_entity_poly.pdbx_strand_id
1 'polypeptide(L)'
;SGIVYLMGGSYERACYAAKNMIAILTGMICDGAKPSCSLKISSGVSVAVISATMAMEGRHVTAAEGIIDEDIDQCVRNLTHIGKDAMSATDTMILDIMTHKKH
;
A
#
# COMPACT_ATOMS: atom_id res chain seq x y z
N SER A 1 -6.17 8.98 -3.56
CA SER A 1 -6.89 9.52 -4.73
C SER A 1 -8.13 10.33 -4.36
N GLY A 2 -9.13 9.80 -3.66
CA GLY A 2 -10.34 10.58 -3.31
C GLY A 2 -10.05 11.87 -2.51
N ILE A 3 -9.18 11.79 -1.50
CA ILE A 3 -8.74 12.95 -0.71
C ILE A 3 -8.10 14.03 -1.62
N VAL A 4 -7.27 13.62 -2.59
CA VAL A 4 -6.62 14.55 -3.53
C VAL A 4 -7.65 15.33 -4.35
N TYR A 5 -8.69 14.66 -4.87
CA TYR A 5 -9.74 15.34 -5.62
C TYR A 5 -10.54 16.31 -4.75
N LEU A 6 -10.83 15.94 -3.50
CA LEU A 6 -11.48 16.85 -2.55
C LEU A 6 -10.62 18.09 -2.23
N MET A 7 -9.30 17.95 -2.30
CA MET A 7 -8.35 19.06 -2.17
C MET A 7 -8.18 19.88 -3.46
N GLY A 8 -8.94 19.59 -4.53
CA GLY A 8 -8.84 20.27 -5.82
C GLY A 8 -7.67 19.79 -6.70
N GLY A 9 -7.09 18.64 -6.39
CA GLY A 9 -6.00 18.05 -7.16
C GLY A 9 -6.43 17.45 -8.51
N SER A 10 -5.47 17.36 -9.43
CA SER A 10 -5.65 16.75 -10.75
C SER A 10 -5.58 15.22 -10.70
N TYR A 11 -5.89 14.57 -11.83
CA TYR A 11 -5.67 13.13 -12.00
C TYR A 11 -4.21 12.74 -11.77
N GLU A 12 -3.26 13.52 -12.28
CA GLU A 12 -1.82 13.28 -12.06
C GLU A 12 -1.47 13.29 -10.56
N ARG A 13 -2.00 14.26 -9.81
CA ARG A 13 -1.85 14.31 -8.34
C ARG A 13 -2.47 13.08 -7.68
N ALA A 14 -3.59 12.59 -8.19
CA ALA A 14 -4.20 11.36 -7.69
C ALA A 14 -3.31 10.13 -7.95
N CYS A 15 -2.65 10.06 -9.11
CA CYS A 15 -1.66 9.02 -9.43
C CYS A 15 -0.46 9.09 -8.49
N TYR A 16 0.06 10.30 -8.20
CA TYR A 16 1.16 10.50 -7.25
C TYR A 16 0.82 9.96 -5.86
N ALA A 17 -0.39 10.27 -5.36
CA ALA A 17 -0.85 9.73 -4.10
C ALA A 17 -0.98 8.20 -4.15
N ALA A 18 -1.45 7.63 -5.25
CA ALA A 18 -1.55 6.18 -5.42
C ALA A 18 -0.17 5.50 -5.43
N LYS A 19 0.83 6.08 -6.11
CA LYS A 19 2.23 5.59 -6.08
C LYS A 19 2.78 5.58 -4.65
N ASN A 20 2.58 6.67 -3.90
CA ASN A 20 3.00 6.76 -2.50
C ASN A 20 2.33 5.69 -1.63
N MET A 21 1.02 5.51 -1.80
CA MET A 21 0.26 4.47 -1.08
C MET A 21 0.80 3.07 -1.35
N ILE A 22 1.06 2.75 -2.62
CA ILE A 22 1.65 1.46 -3.01
C ILE A 22 3.02 1.29 -2.35
N ALA A 23 3.90 2.30 -2.45
CA ALA A 23 5.24 2.21 -1.88
C ALA A 23 5.24 1.97 -0.36
N ILE A 24 4.30 2.58 0.38
CA ILE A 24 4.30 2.56 1.85
C ILE A 24 3.57 1.32 2.41
N LEU A 25 2.45 0.90 1.81
CA LEU A 25 1.60 -0.16 2.37
C LEU A 25 1.84 -1.55 1.77
N THR A 26 2.64 -1.66 0.71
CA THR A 26 2.96 -2.96 0.12
C THR A 26 3.55 -3.88 1.18
N GLY A 27 3.03 -5.11 1.27
CA GLY A 27 3.48 -6.11 2.23
C GLY A 27 2.85 -6.00 3.61
N MET A 28 1.79 -5.19 3.81
CA MET A 28 0.97 -5.28 5.01
C MET A 28 0.32 -6.67 5.11
N ILE A 29 0.72 -7.46 6.11
CA ILE A 29 0.31 -8.86 6.27
C ILE A 29 -1.08 -8.97 6.90
N CYS A 30 -1.93 -9.86 6.37
CA CYS A 30 -3.19 -10.26 6.99
C CYS A 30 -2.96 -11.43 7.96
N ASP A 31 -3.50 -11.35 9.18
CA ASP A 31 -3.45 -12.40 10.21
C ASP A 31 -4.85 -12.83 10.69
N GLY A 32 -5.86 -12.56 9.85
CA GLY A 32 -7.28 -12.75 10.13
C GLY A 32 -7.96 -11.55 10.80
N ALA A 33 -9.26 -11.68 11.07
CA ALA A 33 -10.09 -10.65 11.69
C ALA A 33 -9.81 -10.54 13.21
N LYS A 34 -8.76 -9.80 13.57
CA LYS A 34 -8.29 -9.59 14.95
C LYS A 34 -8.21 -8.10 15.28
N PRO A 35 -7.97 -7.69 16.54
CA PRO A 35 -7.74 -6.28 16.88
C PRO A 35 -6.62 -5.61 16.06
N SER A 36 -5.69 -6.38 15.50
CA SER A 36 -4.69 -5.89 14.54
C SER A 36 -5.29 -5.26 13.28
N CYS A 37 -6.52 -5.62 12.89
CA CYS A 37 -7.22 -5.01 11.75
C CYS A 37 -7.49 -3.52 11.97
N SER A 38 -7.89 -3.09 13.17
CA SER A 38 -8.14 -1.67 13.45
C SER A 38 -6.84 -0.85 13.39
N LEU A 39 -5.72 -1.43 13.83
CA LEU A 39 -4.40 -0.82 13.70
C LEU A 39 -4.00 -0.64 12.24
N LYS A 40 -4.18 -1.67 11.40
CA LYS A 40 -3.88 -1.61 9.96
C LYS A 40 -4.74 -0.58 9.23
N ILE A 41 -6.03 -0.50 9.56
CA ILE A 41 -6.93 0.53 9.03
C ILE A 41 -6.45 1.92 9.44
N SER A 42 -6.12 2.12 10.72
CA SER A 42 -5.60 3.40 11.23
C SER A 42 -4.33 3.81 10.47
N SER A 43 -3.36 2.90 10.33
CA SER A 43 -2.16 3.13 9.53
C SER A 43 -2.48 3.48 8.08
N GLY A 44 -3.41 2.75 7.44
CA GLY A 44 -3.83 3.02 6.07
C GLY A 44 -4.44 4.41 5.90
N VAL A 45 -5.27 4.86 6.85
CA VAL A 45 -5.85 6.21 6.86
C VAL A 45 -4.77 7.27 7.04
N SER A 46 -3.84 7.09 7.98
CA SER A 46 -2.72 8.02 8.19
C SER A 46 -1.87 8.16 6.92
N VAL A 47 -1.55 7.04 6.28
CA VAL A 47 -0.77 7.03 5.03
C VAL A 47 -1.56 7.67 3.88
N ALA A 48 -2.88 7.50 3.82
CA ALA A 48 -3.73 8.14 2.81
C ALA A 48 -3.70 9.66 2.90
N VAL A 49 -3.76 10.21 4.13
CA VAL A 49 -3.66 11.66 4.35
C VAL A 49 -2.25 12.16 3.99
N ILE A 50 -1.20 11.50 4.46
CA ILE A 50 0.19 11.88 4.16
C ILE A 50 0.46 11.84 2.65
N SER A 51 0.04 10.75 1.98
CA SER A 51 0.23 10.56 0.54
C SER A 51 -0.51 11.61 -0.27
N ALA A 52 -1.72 12.00 0.14
CA ALA A 52 -2.48 13.05 -0.51
C ALA A 52 -1.81 14.42 -0.34
N THR A 53 -1.38 14.77 0.88
CA THR A 53 -0.66 16.02 1.14
C THR A 53 0.62 16.11 0.31
N MET A 54 1.46 15.07 0.32
CA MET A 54 2.68 15.03 -0.49
C MET A 54 2.39 15.15 -1.98
N ALA A 55 1.36 14.45 -2.46
CA ALA A 55 0.99 14.51 -3.87
C ALA A 55 0.60 15.93 -4.28
N MET A 56 -0.21 16.62 -3.47
CA MET A 56 -0.60 18.03 -3.69
C MET A 56 0.62 18.97 -3.75
N GLU A 57 1.69 18.67 -3.03
CA GLU A 57 2.94 19.44 -3.03
C GLU A 57 3.87 19.20 -4.23
N GLY A 58 3.59 18.26 -5.13
CA GLY A 58 4.61 17.87 -6.13
C GLY A 58 5.19 16.48 -5.95
N ARG A 59 5.01 15.86 -4.78
CA ARG A 59 5.95 14.88 -4.27
C ARG A 59 5.39 13.47 -4.33
N HIS A 60 6.12 12.59 -4.98
CA HIS A 60 5.83 11.16 -4.98
C HIS A 60 7.08 10.30 -5.05
N VAL A 61 6.93 9.04 -4.68
CA VAL A 61 7.92 7.99 -4.90
C VAL A 61 8.05 7.73 -6.39
N THR A 62 9.27 7.67 -6.90
CA THR A 62 9.59 7.61 -8.33
C THR A 62 9.93 6.19 -8.76
N ALA A 63 10.25 5.98 -10.04
CA ALA A 63 10.71 4.68 -10.53
C ALA A 63 12.08 4.25 -9.97
N ALA A 64 12.78 5.12 -9.23
CA ALA A 64 14.03 4.77 -8.57
C ALA A 64 13.83 3.87 -7.34
N GLU A 65 12.61 3.79 -6.80
CA GLU A 65 12.34 3.10 -5.54
C GLU A 65 11.47 1.84 -5.71
N GLY A 66 12.03 0.69 -5.32
CA GLY A 66 11.28 -0.53 -5.05
C GLY A 66 10.46 -1.04 -6.25
N ILE A 67 9.14 -1.09 -6.07
CA ILE A 67 8.19 -1.67 -7.04
C ILE A 67 7.42 -0.61 -7.83
N ILE A 68 7.78 0.66 -7.67
CA ILE A 68 7.15 1.80 -8.32
C ILE A 68 7.75 1.99 -9.70
N ASP A 69 6.92 2.46 -10.63
CA ASP A 69 7.25 2.69 -12.03
C ASP A 69 6.73 4.08 -12.45
N GLU A 70 7.08 4.53 -13.66
CA GLU A 70 6.58 5.78 -14.23
C GLU A 70 5.08 5.70 -14.54
N ASP A 71 4.61 4.54 -14.99
CA ASP A 71 3.19 4.27 -15.19
C ASP A 71 2.54 3.75 -13.89
N ILE A 72 1.45 4.39 -13.47
CA ILE A 72 0.66 3.94 -12.31
C ILE A 72 0.07 2.55 -12.52
N ASP A 73 -0.36 2.21 -13.74
CA ASP A 73 -0.93 0.90 -14.01
C ASP A 73 0.16 -0.18 -13.89
N GLN A 74 1.40 0.15 -14.25
CA GLN A 74 2.54 -0.75 -14.04
C GLN A 74 2.85 -0.93 -12.54
N CYS A 75 2.76 0.12 -11.73
CA CYS A 75 2.88 0.00 -10.27
C CYS A 75 1.82 -0.96 -9.70
N VAL A 76 0.57 -0.85 -10.17
CA VAL A 76 -0.54 -1.73 -9.75
C VAL A 76 -0.29 -3.17 -10.21
N ARG A 77 0.22 -3.39 -11.43
CA ARG A 77 0.61 -4.72 -11.92
C ARG A 77 1.72 -5.32 -11.05
N ASN A 78 2.77 -4.55 -10.73
CA ASN A 78 3.86 -4.99 -9.86
C ASN A 78 3.34 -5.40 -8.47
N LEU A 79 2.50 -4.57 -7.84
CA LEU A 79 1.85 -4.88 -6.56
C LEU A 79 1.00 -6.16 -6.66
N THR A 80 0.23 -6.31 -7.75
CA THR A 80 -0.65 -7.46 -7.96
C THR A 80 0.15 -8.75 -8.15
N HIS A 81 1.28 -8.71 -8.88
CA HIS A 81 2.17 -9.86 -9.03
C HIS A 81 2.74 -10.30 -7.67
N ILE A 82 3.17 -9.36 -6.82
CA ILE A 82 3.62 -9.68 -5.47
C ILE A 82 2.48 -10.28 -4.65
N GLY A 83 1.31 -9.66 -4.68
CA GLY A 83 0.12 -10.12 -3.97
C GLY A 83 -0.38 -11.50 -4.41
N LYS A 84 -0.17 -11.87 -5.69
CA LYS A 84 -0.57 -13.16 -6.24
C LYS A 84 0.48 -14.23 -6.01
N ASP A 85 1.72 -13.95 -6.41
CA ASP A 85 2.76 -14.98 -6.53
C ASP A 85 3.58 -15.11 -5.24
N ALA A 86 4.07 -13.99 -4.70
CA ALA A 86 4.92 -14.01 -3.49
C ALA A 86 4.11 -14.22 -2.20
N MET A 87 2.92 -13.62 -2.11
CA MET A 87 2.09 -13.74 -0.91
C MET A 87 1.50 -15.14 -0.72
N SER A 88 1.39 -15.97 -1.76
CA SER A 88 0.94 -17.37 -1.60
C SER A 88 1.90 -18.19 -0.73
N ALA A 89 3.21 -18.09 -0.98
CA ALA A 89 4.22 -18.72 -0.13
C ALA A 89 4.29 -18.07 1.25
N THR A 90 4.11 -16.74 1.32
CA THR A 90 4.13 -15.97 2.57
C THR A 90 2.95 -16.39 3.48
N ASP A 91 1.76 -16.59 2.92
CA ASP A 91 0.56 -17.05 3.64
C ASP A 91 0.78 -18.41 4.32
N THR A 92 1.44 -19.34 3.62
CA THR A 92 1.82 -20.64 4.21
C THR A 92 2.71 -20.46 5.43
N MET A 93 3.71 -19.57 5.36
CA MET A 93 4.59 -19.27 6.49
C MET A 93 3.86 -18.55 7.63
N ILE A 94 2.95 -17.63 7.31
CA ILE A 94 2.11 -16.94 8.31
C ILE A 94 1.28 -17.97 9.09
N LEU A 95 0.65 -18.92 8.40
CA LEU A 95 -0.14 -19.99 9.01
C LEU A 95 0.71 -20.91 9.89
N ASP A 96 1.90 -21.28 9.44
CA ASP A 96 2.85 -22.08 10.22
C ASP A 96 3.19 -21.39 11.56
N ILE A 97 3.53 -20.10 11.51
CA ILE A 97 3.79 -19.30 12.71
C ILE A 97 2.54 -19.22 13.60
N MET A 98 1.37 -18.96 13.02
CA MET A 98 0.12 -18.80 13.76
C MET A 98 -0.30 -20.08 14.49
N THR A 99 -0.05 -21.25 13.90
CA THR A 99 -0.48 -22.55 14.43
C THR A 99 0.54 -23.17 15.40
N HIS A 100 1.81 -22.78 15.33
CA HIS A 100 2.86 -23.26 16.23
C HIS A 100 3.22 -22.28 17.36
N LYS A 101 2.50 -21.16 17.48
CA LYS A 101 2.64 -20.22 18.60
C LYS A 101 2.29 -20.91 19.92
N LYS A 102 3.24 -20.89 20.86
CA LYS A 102 2.98 -21.30 22.25
C LYS A 102 2.28 -20.15 22.97
N HIS A 103 1.12 -20.45 23.56
CA HIS A 103 0.37 -19.55 24.44
C HIS A 103 0.80 -19.73 25.88
#